data_AF-D3S125-F1
#
_entry.id   AF-D3S125-F1
#
_cell.length_a   1.000
_cell.length_b   1.000
_cell.length_c   1.000
_cell.angle_alpha   90.00
_cell.angle_beta   90.00
_cell.angle_gamma   90.00
#
_symmetry.space_group_name_H-M   'P 1'
#
loop_
_entity.id
_entity.type
_entity.pdbx_description
1 polymer ?
#
loop_
_entity_poly.entity_id
_entity_poly.type
_entity_poly.pdbx_seq_one_letter_code
_entity_poly.pdbx_strand_id
1 'polypeptide(L)'
;MKVEDYVKIRNELKRIEDLNKVVRRYGIRRGTAFSILVQKKVSYVRKNYYKFERRAEEILEYWETNKSFPSWLKLPPVMKLRLLFKAMGMSKKRIAKVLKNPEELSEFEDLIYDAMYRDYVYSPVAAENLAARGKIGEKIVERYLIARGVDFISEKEIRGDKTPDFLIQSELKIGGRKVRWIESKSMFGDVFAYEDNLKQFEKYSSEFGEGAVIFWHGFLDVLRDKEFLIISDIGHPSGEKRFLKDMVVKISDEGEFSWKGGEEMRSGKFVRELIRFFKSCSTSIAAEEKMAVKKALEKFGYVVTA
;
A
#
# COMPACT_ATOMS: atom_id res chain seq x y z
N MET A 1 -15.11 13.09 1.37
CA MET A 1 -14.19 14.19 0.98
C MET A 1 -14.71 14.80 -0.31
N LYS A 2 -14.86 16.12 -0.37
CA LYS A 2 -15.29 16.81 -1.58
C LYS A 2 -14.27 16.66 -2.70
N VAL A 3 -14.73 16.62 -3.95
CA VAL A 3 -13.88 16.42 -5.12
C VAL A 3 -12.85 17.54 -5.24
N GLU A 4 -13.24 18.78 -4.94
CA GLU A 4 -12.37 19.96 -5.01
C GLU A 4 -11.21 19.86 -4.02
N ASP A 5 -11.48 19.41 -2.79
CA ASP A 5 -10.46 19.22 -1.77
C ASP A 5 -9.52 18.07 -2.14
N TYR A 6 -10.06 16.96 -2.64
CA TYR A 6 -9.27 15.85 -3.15
C TYR A 6 -8.30 16.30 -4.26
N VAL A 7 -8.77 17.10 -5.23
CA VAL A 7 -7.93 17.62 -6.32
C VAL A 7 -6.81 18.51 -5.77
N LYS A 8 -7.11 19.41 -4.83
CA LYS A 8 -6.10 20.27 -4.17
C LYS A 8 -5.05 19.44 -3.42
N ILE A 9 -5.49 18.53 -2.56
CA ILE A 9 -4.64 17.61 -1.79
C ILE A 9 -3.75 16.80 -2.74
N ARG A 10 -4.36 16.19 -3.75
CA ARG A 10 -3.66 15.38 -4.75
C ARG A 10 -2.61 16.19 -5.50
N ASN A 11 -2.87 17.46 -5.82
CA ASN A 11 -1.89 18.31 -6.50
C ASN A 11 -0.68 18.66 -5.61
N GLU A 12 -0.91 18.92 -4.32
CA GLU A 12 0.15 19.21 -3.34
C GLU A 12 1.02 18.00 -2.99
N LEU A 13 0.47 16.79 -3.00
CA LEU A 13 1.21 15.56 -2.71
C LEU A 13 2.14 15.18 -3.87
N LYS A 14 3.44 15.50 -3.78
CA LYS A 14 4.45 15.14 -4.79
C LYS A 14 5.38 14.03 -4.31
N ARG A 15 5.67 13.98 -3.00
CA ARG A 15 6.60 13.06 -2.34
C ARG A 15 6.19 12.81 -0.88
N ILE A 16 6.84 11.84 -0.22
CA ILE A 16 6.53 11.42 1.16
C ILE A 16 6.73 12.58 2.15
N GLU A 17 7.70 13.44 1.88
CA GLU A 17 8.04 14.59 2.70
C GLU A 17 6.90 15.64 2.74
N ASP A 18 5.99 15.62 1.76
CA ASP A 18 4.84 16.54 1.72
C ASP A 18 3.70 16.11 2.65
N LEU A 19 3.70 14.86 3.15
CA LEU A 19 2.60 14.31 3.96
C LEU A 19 2.33 15.17 5.19
N ASN A 20 3.36 15.56 5.94
CA ASN A 20 3.22 16.36 7.16
C ASN A 20 2.52 17.70 6.89
N LYS A 21 2.89 18.37 5.80
CA LYS A 21 2.28 19.65 5.41
C LYS A 21 0.82 19.47 5.05
N VAL A 22 0.50 18.45 4.25
CA VAL A 22 -0.86 18.18 3.77
C VAL A 22 -1.78 17.74 4.91
N VAL A 23 -1.32 16.84 5.78
CA VAL A 23 -2.05 16.39 6.97
C VAL A 23 -2.45 17.58 7.84
N ARG A 24 -1.50 18.48 8.15
CA ARG A 24 -1.79 19.67 8.97
C ARG A 24 -2.72 20.65 8.28
N ARG A 25 -2.52 20.91 6.98
CA ARG A 25 -3.29 21.91 6.23
C ARG A 25 -4.76 21.51 6.03
N TYR A 26 -5.02 20.24 5.74
CA TYR A 26 -6.35 19.76 5.38
C TYR A 26 -7.06 19.01 6.51
N GLY A 27 -6.41 18.81 7.66
CA GLY A 27 -7.00 18.08 8.80
C GLY A 27 -7.29 16.60 8.49
N ILE A 28 -6.60 16.01 7.52
CA ILE A 28 -6.79 14.61 7.12
C ILE A 28 -5.80 13.69 7.83
N ARG A 29 -6.14 12.42 7.96
CA ARG A 29 -5.22 11.42 8.52
C ARG A 29 -4.04 11.15 7.57
N ARG A 30 -2.91 10.75 8.15
CA ARG A 30 -1.68 10.48 7.39
C ARG A 30 -1.83 9.34 6.39
N GLY A 31 -2.55 8.27 6.77
CA GLY A 31 -2.88 7.15 5.87
C GLY A 31 -3.70 7.59 4.65
N THR A 32 -4.61 8.56 4.82
CA THR A 32 -5.34 9.22 3.72
C THR A 32 -4.40 9.91 2.76
N ALA A 33 -3.53 10.80 3.28
CA ALA A 33 -2.56 11.52 2.45
C ALA A 33 -1.61 10.55 1.72
N PHE A 34 -1.12 9.52 2.41
CA PHE A 34 -0.25 8.50 1.81
C PHE A 34 -0.96 7.69 0.73
N SER A 35 -2.21 7.26 0.96
CA SER A 35 -2.98 6.52 -0.04
C SER A 35 -3.18 7.34 -1.32
N ILE A 36 -3.59 8.61 -1.19
CA ILE A 36 -3.78 9.51 -2.34
C ILE A 36 -2.46 9.70 -3.11
N LEU A 37 -1.33 9.83 -2.40
CA LEU A 37 -0.01 9.94 -3.04
C LEU A 37 0.35 8.66 -3.82
N VAL A 38 0.18 7.48 -3.20
CA VAL A 38 0.44 6.18 -3.86
C VAL A 38 -0.43 6.02 -5.10
N GLN A 39 -1.74 6.26 -5.00
CA GLN A 39 -2.68 6.19 -6.14
C GLN A 39 -2.28 7.17 -7.24
N LYS A 40 -1.92 8.41 -6.90
CA LYS A 40 -1.40 9.38 -7.87
C LYS A 40 -0.17 8.87 -8.62
N LYS A 41 0.79 8.25 -7.93
CA LYS A 41 1.98 7.67 -8.57
C LYS A 41 1.62 6.50 -9.47
N VAL A 42 0.70 5.64 -9.03
CA VAL A 42 0.19 4.52 -9.84
C VAL A 42 -0.48 5.01 -11.12
N SER A 43 -1.40 5.98 -11.03
CA SER A 43 -2.05 6.57 -12.21
C SER A 43 -1.03 7.21 -13.16
N TYR A 44 -0.03 7.90 -12.62
CA TYR A 44 1.03 8.53 -13.42
C TYR A 44 1.83 7.48 -14.22
N VAL A 45 2.24 6.39 -13.57
CA VAL A 45 2.97 5.30 -14.24
C VAL A 45 2.08 4.62 -15.27
N ARG A 46 0.84 4.25 -14.92
CA ARG A 46 -0.12 3.65 -15.87
C ARG A 46 -0.28 4.50 -17.15
N LYS A 47 -0.39 5.82 -17.00
CA LYS A 47 -0.58 6.75 -18.13
C LYS A 47 0.68 6.99 -18.97
N ASN A 48 1.88 6.87 -18.40
CA ASN A 48 3.12 7.30 -19.08
C ASN A 48 4.13 6.18 -19.34
N TYR A 49 3.95 4.98 -18.80
CA TYR A 49 4.92 3.89 -18.93
C TYR A 49 5.25 3.57 -20.38
N TYR A 50 4.23 3.39 -21.24
CA TYR A 50 4.43 3.09 -22.66
C TYR A 50 5.23 4.18 -23.40
N LYS A 51 5.16 5.45 -22.97
CA LYS A 51 5.92 6.55 -23.58
C LYS A 51 7.42 6.41 -23.31
N PHE A 52 7.78 6.00 -22.09
CA PHE A 52 9.17 5.72 -21.73
C PHE A 52 9.64 4.41 -22.34
N GLU A 53 8.76 3.41 -22.43
CA GLU A 53 9.04 2.12 -23.05
C GLU A 53 9.43 2.26 -24.53
N ARG A 54 8.79 3.17 -25.28
CA ARG A 54 9.19 3.49 -26.66
C ARG A 54 10.60 4.12 -26.79
N ARG A 55 11.19 4.56 -25.69
CA ARG A 55 12.55 5.13 -25.62
C ARG A 55 13.51 4.19 -24.88
N ALA A 56 13.21 2.89 -24.84
CA ALA A 56 14.01 1.91 -24.10
C ALA A 56 15.46 1.85 -24.59
N GLU A 57 15.69 1.94 -25.90
CA GLU A 57 17.04 1.95 -26.50
C GLU A 57 17.84 3.17 -26.06
N GLU A 58 17.27 4.38 -26.17
CA GLU A 58 17.89 5.62 -25.68
C GLU A 58 18.23 5.56 -24.18
N ILE A 59 17.39 4.90 -23.37
CA ILE A 59 17.65 4.70 -21.94
C ILE A 59 18.85 3.77 -21.73
N LEU A 60 18.95 2.69 -22.52
CA LEU A 60 20.05 1.73 -22.43
C LEU A 60 21.37 2.39 -22.84
N GLU A 61 21.42 3.06 -23.99
CA GLU A 61 22.61 3.77 -24.48
C GLU A 61 23.10 4.83 -23.47
N TYR A 62 22.16 5.61 -22.90
CA TYR A 62 22.47 6.59 -21.88
C TYR A 62 23.04 5.91 -20.63
N TRP A 63 22.48 4.79 -20.20
CA TRP A 63 22.96 4.02 -19.05
C TRP A 63 24.35 3.44 -19.28
N GLU A 64 24.59 2.85 -20.45
CA GLU A 64 25.89 2.25 -20.80
C GLU A 64 27.02 3.27 -20.73
N THR A 65 26.75 4.49 -21.20
CA THR A 65 27.67 5.63 -21.20
C THR A 65 27.84 6.28 -19.83
N ASN A 66 26.72 6.59 -19.15
CA ASN A 66 26.72 7.49 -17.98
C ASN A 66 26.56 6.77 -16.64
N LYS A 67 26.32 5.45 -16.64
CA LYS A 67 25.99 4.63 -15.45
C LYS A 67 24.93 5.26 -14.54
N SER A 68 23.98 5.97 -15.15
CA SER A 68 22.93 6.71 -14.46
C SER A 68 21.69 6.83 -15.36
N PHE A 69 20.55 7.18 -14.77
CA PHE A 69 19.30 7.37 -15.53
C PHE A 69 19.18 8.79 -16.06
N PRO A 70 18.65 8.98 -17.29
CA PRO A 70 18.44 10.31 -17.83
C PRO A 70 17.44 11.10 -16.98
N SER A 71 17.67 12.41 -16.87
CA SER A 71 16.89 13.29 -15.99
C SER A 71 15.40 13.33 -16.35
N TRP A 72 15.05 13.14 -17.63
CA TRP A 72 13.69 13.11 -18.14
C TRP A 72 12.92 11.81 -17.82
N LEU A 73 13.60 10.74 -17.41
CA LEU A 73 12.97 9.49 -16.99
C LEU A 73 12.36 9.64 -15.59
N LYS A 74 11.15 10.21 -15.54
CA LYS A 74 10.44 10.50 -14.28
C LYS A 74 9.59 9.30 -13.81
N LEU A 75 10.15 8.10 -13.79
CA LEU A 75 9.52 6.90 -13.21
C LEU A 75 10.00 6.63 -11.77
N PRO A 76 9.22 5.91 -10.95
CA PRO A 76 9.69 5.37 -9.67
C PRO A 76 10.94 4.49 -9.84
N PRO A 77 11.87 4.45 -8.87
CA PRO A 77 13.16 3.78 -9.02
C PRO A 77 13.09 2.33 -9.53
N VAL A 78 12.19 1.51 -8.97
CA VAL A 78 12.05 0.11 -9.40
C VAL A 78 11.49 0.02 -10.81
N MET A 79 10.62 0.95 -11.21
CA MET A 79 10.10 1.00 -12.58
C MET A 79 11.17 1.42 -13.60
N LYS A 80 12.15 2.26 -13.21
CA LYS A 80 13.32 2.56 -14.05
C LYS A 80 14.16 1.32 -14.29
N LEU A 81 14.47 0.56 -13.22
CA LEU A 81 15.21 -0.69 -13.32
C LEU A 81 14.48 -1.72 -14.18
N ARG A 82 13.17 -1.89 -13.99
CA ARG A 82 12.37 -2.79 -14.84
C ARG A 82 12.47 -2.43 -16.32
N LEU A 83 12.47 -1.14 -16.65
CA LEU A 83 12.57 -0.67 -18.01
C LEU A 83 13.99 -0.88 -18.59
N LEU A 84 15.03 -0.54 -17.82
CA LEU A 84 16.42 -0.79 -18.20
C LEU A 84 16.67 -2.28 -18.44
N PHE A 85 16.28 -3.12 -17.49
CA PHE A 85 16.45 -4.57 -17.58
C PHE A 85 15.68 -5.18 -18.75
N LYS A 86 14.50 -4.63 -19.07
CA LYS A 86 13.78 -5.01 -20.28
C LYS A 86 14.54 -4.61 -21.54
N ALA A 87 15.13 -3.41 -21.57
CA ALA A 87 15.95 -2.94 -22.70
C ALA A 87 17.20 -3.82 -22.89
N MET A 88 17.78 -4.33 -21.81
CA MET A 88 18.86 -5.32 -21.82
C MET A 88 18.42 -6.74 -22.24
N GLY A 89 17.17 -6.92 -22.69
CA GLY A 89 16.66 -8.20 -23.17
C GLY A 89 16.18 -9.18 -22.09
N MET A 90 16.06 -8.77 -20.83
CA MET A 90 15.54 -9.67 -19.78
C MET A 90 14.02 -9.88 -19.89
N SER A 91 13.59 -11.13 -19.69
CA SER A 91 12.17 -11.46 -19.60
C SER A 91 11.53 -10.92 -18.32
N LYS A 92 10.21 -10.67 -18.34
CA LYS A 92 9.45 -10.24 -17.15
C LYS A 92 9.66 -11.17 -15.94
N LYS A 93 9.75 -12.48 -16.19
CA LYS A 93 9.98 -13.52 -15.16
C LYS A 93 11.38 -13.36 -14.54
N ARG A 94 12.42 -13.15 -15.37
CA ARG A 94 13.79 -12.92 -14.90
C ARG A 94 13.88 -11.63 -14.09
N ILE A 95 13.27 -10.54 -14.57
CA ILE A 95 13.22 -9.26 -13.85
C ILE A 95 12.55 -9.42 -12.47
N ALA A 96 11.42 -10.14 -12.40
CA ALA A 96 10.76 -10.40 -11.13
C ALA A 96 11.64 -11.23 -10.17
N LYS A 97 12.39 -12.20 -10.70
CA LYS A 97 13.33 -13.03 -9.92
C LYS A 97 14.48 -12.19 -9.35
N VAL A 98 15.12 -11.36 -10.18
CA VAL A 98 16.23 -10.48 -9.76
C VAL A 98 15.77 -9.43 -8.74
N LEU A 99 14.58 -8.85 -8.89
CA LEU A 99 14.05 -7.92 -7.86
C LEU A 99 13.74 -8.61 -6.52
N LYS A 100 13.60 -9.94 -6.51
CA LYS A 100 13.42 -10.73 -5.29
C LYS A 100 14.75 -11.22 -4.71
N ASN A 101 15.71 -11.54 -5.58
CA ASN A 101 17.05 -12.02 -5.26
C ASN A 101 18.10 -11.17 -6.02
N PRO A 102 18.39 -9.93 -5.57
CA PRO A 102 19.31 -9.03 -6.27
C PRO A 102 20.71 -9.59 -6.50
N GLU A 103 21.17 -10.49 -5.63
CA GLU A 103 22.43 -11.23 -5.71
C GLU A 103 22.59 -12.07 -7.01
N GLU A 104 21.48 -12.42 -7.68
CA GLU A 104 21.53 -13.12 -8.98
C GLU A 104 22.04 -12.24 -10.12
N LEU A 105 22.13 -10.92 -9.88
CA LEU A 105 22.66 -9.95 -10.80
C LEU A 105 23.61 -9.00 -10.05
N SER A 106 24.73 -9.56 -9.60
CA SER A 106 25.70 -8.95 -8.68
C SER A 106 26.15 -7.54 -9.09
N GLU A 107 26.37 -7.28 -10.38
CA GLU A 107 26.77 -5.95 -10.89
C GLU A 107 25.72 -4.84 -10.63
N PHE A 108 24.46 -5.22 -10.38
CA PHE A 108 23.34 -4.32 -10.10
C PHE A 108 22.80 -4.46 -8.67
N GLU A 109 23.40 -5.30 -7.82
CA GLU A 109 22.86 -5.65 -6.51
C GLU A 109 22.56 -4.42 -5.64
N ASP A 110 23.56 -3.55 -5.44
CA ASP A 110 23.42 -2.33 -4.64
C ASP A 110 22.39 -1.36 -5.22
N LEU A 111 22.38 -1.23 -6.56
CA LEU A 111 21.42 -0.38 -7.25
C LEU A 111 19.98 -0.88 -7.06
N ILE A 112 19.78 -2.20 -7.11
CA ILE A 112 18.48 -2.82 -6.89
C ILE A 112 18.02 -2.58 -5.45
N TYR A 113 18.88 -2.80 -4.45
CA TYR A 113 18.52 -2.55 -3.05
C TYR A 113 18.25 -1.07 -2.77
N ASP A 114 19.05 -0.13 -3.31
CA ASP A 114 18.78 1.32 -3.20
C ASP A 114 17.42 1.67 -3.83
N ALA A 115 17.12 1.13 -5.01
CA ALA A 115 15.84 1.34 -5.67
C ALA A 115 14.67 0.77 -4.86
N MET A 116 14.81 -0.44 -4.31
CA MET A 116 13.80 -1.06 -3.45
C MET A 116 13.54 -0.23 -2.20
N TYR A 117 14.59 0.28 -1.57
CA TYR A 117 14.48 1.15 -0.39
C TYR A 117 13.79 2.50 -0.72
N ARG A 118 14.09 3.08 -1.88
CA ARG A 118 13.59 4.42 -2.25
C ARG A 118 12.20 4.42 -2.87
N ASP A 119 11.76 3.29 -3.42
CA ASP A 119 10.48 3.16 -4.11
C ASP A 119 9.39 2.69 -3.16
N TYR A 120 8.62 3.63 -2.61
CA TYR A 120 7.49 3.36 -1.71
C TYR A 120 6.21 2.89 -2.43
N VAL A 121 6.27 2.60 -3.74
CA VAL A 121 5.09 2.21 -4.55
C VAL A 121 5.25 0.83 -5.19
N TYR A 122 6.38 0.57 -5.85
CA TYR A 122 6.57 -0.62 -6.70
C TYR A 122 7.62 -1.61 -6.20
N SER A 123 8.35 -1.28 -5.13
CA SER A 123 9.31 -2.21 -4.54
C SER A 123 8.62 -3.38 -3.83
N PRO A 124 9.30 -4.52 -3.66
CA PRO A 124 8.82 -5.58 -2.77
C PRO A 124 8.57 -5.08 -1.34
N VAL A 125 9.35 -4.12 -0.83
CA VAL A 125 9.10 -3.50 0.47
C VAL A 125 7.76 -2.77 0.49
N ALA A 126 7.48 -1.96 -0.54
CA ALA A 126 6.21 -1.24 -0.67
C ALA A 126 5.03 -2.21 -0.80
N ALA A 127 5.21 -3.30 -1.54
CA ALA A 127 4.20 -4.35 -1.67
C ALA A 127 3.87 -4.98 -0.30
N GLU A 128 4.89 -5.35 0.48
CA GLU A 128 4.65 -5.88 1.83
C GLU A 128 4.02 -4.84 2.76
N ASN A 129 4.41 -3.57 2.68
CA ASN A 129 3.78 -2.49 3.45
C ASN A 129 2.29 -2.35 3.13
N LEU A 130 1.93 -2.32 1.84
CA LEU A 130 0.52 -2.25 1.42
C LEU A 130 -0.25 -3.50 1.83
N ALA A 131 0.35 -4.69 1.71
CA ALA A 131 -0.24 -5.95 2.14
C ALA A 131 -0.46 -5.99 3.67
N ALA A 132 0.48 -5.50 4.46
CA ALA A 132 0.37 -5.40 5.92
C ALA A 132 -0.82 -4.53 6.33
N ARG A 133 -1.01 -3.39 5.66
CA ARG A 133 -2.15 -2.50 5.91
C ARG A 133 -3.48 -3.13 5.49
N GLY A 134 -3.52 -3.89 4.39
CA GLY A 134 -4.68 -4.69 3.97
C GLY A 134 -5.10 -5.69 5.06
N LYS A 135 -4.16 -6.55 5.49
CA LYS A 135 -4.36 -7.53 6.56
C LYS A 135 -4.82 -6.91 7.87
N ILE A 136 -4.27 -5.75 8.23
CA ILE A 136 -4.70 -5.03 9.44
C ILE A 136 -6.15 -4.52 9.29
N GLY A 137 -6.51 -4.01 8.11
CA GLY A 137 -7.90 -3.65 7.80
C GLY A 137 -8.84 -4.84 7.99
N GLU A 138 -8.51 -5.98 7.39
CA GLU A 138 -9.28 -7.23 7.54
C GLU A 138 -9.37 -7.65 9.02
N LYS A 139 -8.26 -7.65 9.76
CA LYS A 139 -8.23 -8.00 11.19
C LYS A 139 -9.16 -7.11 12.04
N ILE A 140 -9.29 -5.82 11.70
CA ILE A 140 -10.22 -4.92 12.38
C ILE A 140 -11.67 -5.32 12.11
N VAL A 141 -12.01 -5.73 10.88
CA VAL A 141 -13.35 -6.23 10.53
C VAL A 141 -13.62 -7.56 11.23
N GLU A 142 -12.69 -8.50 11.16
CA GLU A 142 -12.79 -9.81 11.82
C GLU A 142 -13.11 -9.65 13.32
N ARG A 143 -12.35 -8.80 14.02
CA ARG A 143 -12.59 -8.51 15.44
C ARG A 143 -13.93 -7.82 15.69
N TYR A 144 -14.36 -6.93 14.79
CA TYR A 144 -15.68 -6.31 14.89
C TYR A 144 -16.80 -7.34 14.81
N LEU A 145 -16.69 -8.32 13.90
CA LEU A 145 -17.67 -9.38 13.70
C LEU A 145 -17.70 -10.35 14.89
N ILE A 146 -16.52 -10.82 15.32
CA ILE A 146 -16.38 -11.70 16.51
C ILE A 146 -16.96 -11.03 17.76
N ALA A 147 -16.63 -9.75 18.00
CA ALA A 147 -17.12 -9.02 19.17
C ALA A 147 -18.64 -8.82 19.19
N ARG A 148 -19.33 -9.05 18.06
CA ARG A 148 -20.79 -8.96 17.93
C ARG A 148 -21.47 -10.32 17.83
N GLY A 149 -20.73 -11.43 17.90
CA GLY A 149 -21.27 -12.77 17.69
C GLY A 149 -21.86 -12.94 16.29
N VAL A 150 -21.30 -12.26 15.29
CA VAL A 150 -21.73 -12.42 13.89
C VAL A 150 -20.98 -13.60 13.30
N ASP A 151 -21.72 -14.55 12.74
CA ASP A 151 -21.15 -15.69 12.02
C ASP A 151 -20.75 -15.23 10.62
N PHE A 152 -19.53 -15.55 10.22
CA PHE A 152 -19.00 -15.22 8.90
C PHE A 152 -18.04 -16.30 8.41
N ILE A 153 -17.80 -16.30 7.10
CA ILE A 153 -16.74 -17.08 6.46
C ILE A 153 -15.71 -16.09 5.93
N SER A 154 -14.44 -16.27 6.29
CA SER A 154 -13.34 -15.46 5.78
C SER A 154 -12.86 -15.98 4.41
N GLU A 155 -12.23 -15.11 3.60
CA GLU A 155 -11.64 -15.53 2.30
C GLU A 155 -10.75 -16.78 2.42
N LYS A 156 -9.99 -16.92 3.51
CA LYS A 156 -9.07 -18.05 3.75
C LYS A 156 -9.77 -19.40 3.93
N GLU A 157 -11.03 -19.39 4.33
CA GLU A 157 -11.82 -20.58 4.62
C GLU A 157 -12.67 -21.02 3.43
N ILE A 158 -12.82 -20.15 2.42
CA ILE A 158 -13.65 -20.42 1.25
C ILE A 158 -12.83 -21.16 0.18
N ARG A 159 -13.31 -22.33 -0.24
CA ARG A 159 -12.79 -23.04 -1.42
C ARG A 159 -13.43 -22.45 -2.68
N GLY A 160 -12.75 -21.55 -3.37
CA GLY A 160 -13.21 -20.98 -4.64
C GLY A 160 -12.35 -19.81 -5.11
N ASP A 161 -12.47 -19.41 -6.39
CA ASP A 161 -11.49 -18.53 -7.03
C ASP A 161 -11.60 -17.04 -6.64
N LYS A 162 -12.77 -16.52 -6.23
CA LYS A 162 -12.98 -15.09 -5.86
C LYS A 162 -14.22 -14.87 -4.99
N THR A 163 -14.01 -14.53 -3.73
CA THR A 163 -15.05 -14.22 -2.74
C THR A 163 -14.73 -12.94 -1.98
N PRO A 164 -15.74 -12.24 -1.43
CA PRO A 164 -15.49 -11.09 -0.57
C PRO A 164 -14.61 -11.47 0.62
N ASP A 165 -13.90 -10.50 1.20
CA ASP A 165 -13.04 -10.73 2.38
C ASP A 165 -13.82 -11.41 3.52
N PHE A 166 -15.10 -11.03 3.69
CA PHE A 166 -16.01 -11.63 4.66
C PHE A 166 -17.38 -11.87 4.05
N LEU A 167 -17.85 -13.12 4.10
CA LEU A 167 -19.23 -13.51 3.78
C LEU A 167 -20.02 -13.71 5.07
N ILE A 168 -21.10 -12.95 5.25
CA ILE A 168 -21.87 -12.93 6.50
C ILE A 168 -22.96 -14.02 6.46
N GLN A 169 -22.91 -14.94 7.44
CA GLN A 169 -23.83 -16.06 7.56
C GLN A 169 -25.05 -15.72 8.43
N SER A 170 -24.88 -14.86 9.45
CA SER A 170 -25.96 -14.43 10.34
C SER A 170 -26.46 -13.01 10.02
N GLU A 171 -27.26 -12.41 10.90
CA GLU A 171 -27.74 -11.04 10.71
C GLU A 171 -26.67 -10.00 11.06
N LEU A 172 -26.36 -9.13 10.09
CA LEU A 172 -25.54 -7.95 10.32
C LEU A 172 -26.23 -6.72 9.73
N LYS A 173 -26.33 -5.67 10.53
CA LYS A 173 -26.73 -4.34 10.08
C LYS A 173 -25.60 -3.34 10.30
N ILE A 174 -25.27 -2.57 9.26
CA ILE A 174 -24.32 -1.46 9.34
C ILE A 174 -25.00 -0.23 8.76
N GLY A 175 -25.03 0.87 9.51
CA GLY A 175 -25.73 2.10 9.08
C GLY A 175 -27.21 1.89 8.76
N GLY A 176 -27.87 0.96 9.45
CA GLY A 176 -29.28 0.61 9.23
C GLY A 176 -29.55 -0.34 8.05
N ARG A 177 -28.56 -0.63 7.20
CA ARG A 177 -28.69 -1.55 6.05
C ARG A 177 -28.26 -2.96 6.42
N LYS A 178 -28.93 -3.98 5.88
CA LYS A 178 -28.52 -5.38 5.99
C LYS A 178 -27.27 -5.59 5.15
N VAL A 179 -26.27 -6.28 5.70
CA VAL A 179 -24.98 -6.53 5.03
C VAL A 179 -24.74 -8.03 4.95
N ARG A 180 -24.56 -8.55 3.74
CA ARG A 180 -24.30 -9.97 3.43
C ARG A 180 -22.85 -10.26 3.11
N TRP A 181 -22.09 -9.26 2.69
CA TRP A 181 -20.66 -9.36 2.46
C TRP A 181 -19.95 -8.05 2.79
N ILE A 182 -18.68 -8.15 3.18
CA ILE A 182 -17.81 -7.00 3.43
C ILE A 182 -16.53 -7.15 2.61
N GLU A 183 -16.13 -6.06 1.97
CA GLU A 183 -14.83 -5.92 1.32
C GLU A 183 -14.02 -4.79 2.00
N SER A 184 -12.83 -5.12 2.46
CA SER A 184 -11.89 -4.27 3.20
C SER A 184 -10.77 -3.77 2.28
N LYS A 185 -10.87 -2.52 1.84
CA LYS A 185 -9.86 -1.88 0.99
C LYS A 185 -8.99 -0.91 1.79
N SER A 186 -7.72 -1.24 1.99
CA SER A 186 -6.72 -0.32 2.60
C SER A 186 -6.22 0.76 1.62
N MET A 187 -7.15 1.45 0.96
CA MET A 187 -6.89 2.59 0.08
C MET A 187 -7.96 3.67 0.23
N PHE A 188 -7.75 4.82 -0.41
CA PHE A 188 -8.74 5.89 -0.52
C PHE A 188 -9.68 5.60 -1.68
N GLY A 189 -10.99 5.69 -1.46
CA GLY A 189 -12.00 5.49 -2.48
C GLY A 189 -12.16 6.74 -3.35
N ASP A 190 -11.38 6.84 -4.43
CA ASP A 190 -11.69 7.76 -5.53
C ASP A 190 -12.50 7.05 -6.63
N VAL A 191 -12.95 7.80 -7.64
CA VAL A 191 -13.79 7.26 -8.72
C VAL A 191 -13.07 6.12 -9.45
N PHE A 192 -11.78 6.28 -9.75
CA PHE A 192 -10.99 5.25 -10.44
C PHE A 192 -10.84 3.98 -9.59
N ALA A 193 -10.57 4.13 -8.29
CA ALA A 193 -10.47 3.00 -7.38
C ALA A 193 -11.80 2.23 -7.26
N TYR A 194 -12.91 2.96 -7.22
CA TYR A 194 -14.24 2.36 -7.21
C TYR A 194 -14.51 1.61 -8.52
N GLU A 195 -14.30 2.25 -9.67
CA GLU A 195 -14.49 1.65 -11.00
C GLU A 195 -13.59 0.42 -11.25
N ASP A 196 -12.32 0.47 -10.83
CA ASP A 196 -11.37 -0.65 -10.94
C ASP A 196 -11.87 -1.91 -10.20
N ASN A 197 -12.74 -1.76 -9.18
CA ASN A 197 -13.28 -2.86 -8.38
C ASN A 197 -14.78 -3.09 -8.59
N LEU A 198 -15.47 -2.27 -9.39
CA LEU A 198 -16.93 -2.32 -9.53
C LEU A 198 -17.43 -3.70 -9.97
N LYS A 199 -16.78 -4.31 -10.97
CA LYS A 199 -17.12 -5.66 -11.45
C LYS A 199 -17.02 -6.73 -10.37
N GLN A 200 -16.08 -6.57 -9.43
CA GLN A 200 -15.94 -7.48 -8.30
C GLN A 200 -17.12 -7.31 -7.33
N PHE A 201 -17.49 -6.07 -7.04
CA PHE A 201 -18.60 -5.76 -6.14
C PHE A 201 -19.96 -6.18 -6.71
N GLU A 202 -20.19 -5.94 -8.01
CA GLU A 202 -21.39 -6.38 -8.73
C GLU A 202 -21.55 -7.89 -8.69
N LYS A 203 -20.45 -8.64 -8.88
CA LYS A 203 -20.46 -10.10 -8.76
C LYS A 203 -20.93 -10.52 -7.36
N TYR A 204 -20.34 -9.95 -6.31
CA TYR A 204 -20.72 -10.28 -4.92
C TYR A 204 -22.17 -9.90 -4.63
N SER A 205 -22.63 -8.75 -5.14
CA SER A 205 -24.02 -8.29 -5.01
C SER A 205 -24.99 -9.27 -5.65
N SER A 206 -24.69 -9.72 -6.87
CA SER A 206 -25.53 -10.68 -7.60
C SER A 206 -25.61 -12.05 -6.93
N GLU A 207 -24.54 -12.46 -6.23
CA GLU A 207 -24.43 -13.80 -5.62
C GLU A 207 -24.94 -13.82 -4.17
N PHE A 208 -24.67 -12.77 -3.40
CA PHE A 208 -24.88 -12.75 -1.95
C PHE A 208 -25.86 -11.66 -1.47
N GLY A 209 -26.24 -10.72 -2.33
CA GLY A 209 -27.10 -9.58 -2.00
C GLY A 209 -26.34 -8.34 -1.52
N GLU A 210 -27.00 -7.45 -0.79
CA GLU A 210 -26.40 -6.18 -0.35
C GLU A 210 -25.10 -6.37 0.45
N GLY A 211 -24.10 -5.54 0.17
CA GLY A 211 -22.82 -5.57 0.88
C GLY A 211 -22.21 -4.20 1.13
N ALA A 212 -21.10 -4.23 1.87
CA ALA A 212 -20.39 -3.05 2.31
C ALA A 212 -18.93 -3.06 1.82
N VAL A 213 -18.46 -1.89 1.37
CA VAL A 213 -17.06 -1.66 1.01
C VAL A 213 -16.47 -0.66 1.98
N ILE A 214 -15.37 -1.06 2.63
CA ILE A 214 -14.64 -0.22 3.59
C ILE A 214 -13.41 0.35 2.91
N PHE A 215 -13.44 1.65 2.57
CA PHE A 215 -12.24 2.39 2.20
C PHE A 215 -11.61 3.02 3.45
N TRP A 216 -10.65 2.31 4.05
CA TRP A 216 -10.06 2.68 5.35
C TRP A 216 -9.47 4.08 5.42
N HIS A 217 -9.06 4.62 4.26
CA HIS A 217 -8.43 5.93 4.15
C HIS A 217 -9.41 7.04 3.78
N GLY A 218 -10.72 6.77 3.76
CA GLY A 218 -11.76 7.71 3.34
C GLY A 218 -12.11 7.55 1.86
N PHE A 219 -13.12 8.29 1.42
CA PHE A 219 -13.63 8.23 0.04
C PHE A 219 -14.19 9.59 -0.40
N LEU A 220 -14.38 9.75 -1.71
CA LEU A 220 -15.04 10.92 -2.28
C LEU A 220 -16.54 10.91 -1.96
N ASP A 221 -17.10 12.06 -1.58
CA ASP A 221 -18.51 12.12 -1.16
C ASP A 221 -19.49 11.68 -2.26
N VAL A 222 -19.11 11.85 -3.54
CA VAL A 222 -19.86 11.36 -4.71
C VAL A 222 -20.03 9.84 -4.75
N LEU A 223 -19.28 9.09 -3.94
CA LEU A 223 -19.42 7.65 -3.83
C LEU A 223 -20.47 7.24 -2.77
N ARG A 224 -20.92 8.15 -1.90
CA ARG A 224 -21.85 7.83 -0.81
C ARG A 224 -23.19 7.30 -1.30
N ASP A 225 -23.66 7.81 -2.43
CA ASP A 225 -24.97 7.49 -3.01
C ASP A 225 -24.88 6.37 -4.05
N LYS A 226 -23.77 5.62 -4.07
CA LYS A 226 -23.62 4.43 -4.92
C LYS A 226 -24.38 3.24 -4.34
N GLU A 227 -24.56 2.22 -5.18
CA GLU A 227 -25.34 1.01 -4.87
C GLU A 227 -24.93 0.33 -3.56
N PHE A 228 -23.62 0.18 -3.35
CA PHE A 228 -23.05 -0.48 -2.17
C PHE A 228 -22.94 0.47 -0.98
N LEU A 229 -23.01 -0.07 0.24
CA LEU A 229 -22.73 0.71 1.43
C LEU A 229 -21.22 1.02 1.48
N ILE A 230 -20.85 2.28 1.24
CA ILE A 230 -19.46 2.72 1.30
C ILE A 230 -19.18 3.43 2.63
N ILE A 231 -18.22 2.90 3.38
CA ILE A 231 -17.81 3.43 4.68
C ILE A 231 -16.28 3.55 4.77
N SER A 232 -15.80 4.29 5.75
CA SER A 232 -14.36 4.43 6.06
C SER A 232 -14.00 4.03 7.48
N ASP A 233 -15.00 3.56 8.23
CA ASP A 233 -14.86 3.09 9.60
C ASP A 233 -16.09 2.21 9.94
N ILE A 234 -15.85 1.10 10.64
CA ILE A 234 -16.88 0.18 11.12
C ILE A 234 -17.25 0.43 12.60
N GLY A 235 -16.65 1.45 13.23
CA GLY A 235 -16.96 1.84 14.62
C GLY A 235 -16.33 0.94 15.69
N HIS A 236 -15.47 -0.01 15.31
CA HIS A 236 -14.77 -0.87 16.28
C HIS A 236 -13.56 -0.15 16.93
N PRO A 237 -13.47 -0.06 18.26
CA PRO A 237 -12.25 0.41 18.92
C PRO A 237 -11.11 -0.58 18.69
N SER A 238 -9.98 -0.12 18.15
CA SER A 238 -8.82 -0.99 17.90
C SER A 238 -7.54 -0.14 17.86
N GLY A 239 -6.50 -0.62 18.56
CA GLY A 239 -5.18 0.01 18.54
C GLY A 239 -4.53 -0.05 17.15
N GLU A 240 -4.84 -1.08 16.36
CA GLU A 240 -4.36 -1.24 14.99
C GLU A 240 -4.79 -0.12 14.04
N LYS A 241 -5.90 0.59 14.35
CA LYS A 241 -6.32 1.76 13.57
C LYS A 241 -5.24 2.84 13.52
N ARG A 242 -4.40 2.95 14.55
CA ARG A 242 -3.31 3.93 14.60
C ARG A 242 -2.22 3.60 13.57
N PHE A 243 -1.88 2.31 13.42
CA PHE A 243 -0.98 1.86 12.36
C PHE A 243 -1.61 2.07 10.98
N LEU A 244 -2.87 1.66 10.80
CA LEU A 244 -3.54 1.72 9.50
C LEU A 244 -3.80 3.15 9.04
N LYS A 245 -4.57 3.91 9.81
CA LYS A 245 -5.12 5.22 9.44
C LYS A 245 -4.14 6.35 9.71
N ASP A 246 -3.37 6.28 10.79
CA ASP A 246 -2.45 7.35 11.19
C ASP A 246 -0.99 7.06 10.79
N MET A 247 -0.71 5.84 10.31
CA MET A 247 0.64 5.39 9.93
C MET A 247 1.65 5.65 11.04
N VAL A 248 1.32 5.28 12.27
CA VAL A 248 2.23 5.38 13.41
C VAL A 248 2.74 4.01 13.80
N VAL A 249 4.06 3.92 14.03
CA VAL A 249 4.72 2.75 14.60
C VAL A 249 5.41 3.18 15.89
N LYS A 250 5.24 2.37 16.94
CA LYS A 250 5.94 2.57 18.22
C LYS A 250 7.25 1.78 18.23
N ILE A 251 8.34 2.39 18.66
CA ILE A 251 9.60 1.72 19.01
C ILE A 251 9.70 1.69 20.54
N SER A 252 9.97 0.52 21.11
CA SER A 252 10.22 0.35 22.55
C SER A 252 11.11 -0.87 22.80
N ASP A 253 11.52 -1.08 24.06
CA ASP A 253 12.30 -2.26 24.46
C ASP A 253 11.49 -3.56 24.32
N GLU A 254 10.17 -3.46 24.46
CA GLU A 254 9.21 -4.52 24.19
C GLU A 254 8.43 -4.22 22.91
N GLY A 255 8.16 -5.22 22.07
CA GLY A 255 7.43 -5.02 20.82
C GLY A 255 7.14 -6.30 20.07
N GLU A 256 6.16 -6.23 19.17
CA GLU A 256 5.69 -7.38 18.39
C GLU A 256 6.72 -7.87 17.37
N PHE A 257 7.63 -7.00 16.92
CA PHE A 257 8.70 -7.34 15.99
C PHE A 257 10.08 -6.96 16.53
N SER A 258 10.98 -7.94 16.64
CA SER A 258 12.39 -7.69 17.00
C SER A 258 13.22 -7.33 15.76
N TRP A 259 13.65 -6.07 15.67
CA TRP A 259 14.46 -5.60 14.55
C TRP A 259 15.94 -5.99 14.73
N LYS A 260 16.46 -6.85 13.85
CA LYS A 260 17.85 -7.34 13.92
C LYS A 260 18.76 -6.80 12.81
N GLY A 261 18.29 -5.81 12.05
CA GLY A 261 19.05 -5.19 10.96
C GLY A 261 20.25 -4.38 11.43
N GLY A 262 21.28 -4.30 10.58
CA GLY A 262 22.45 -3.45 10.81
C GLY A 262 22.17 -1.96 10.58
N GLU A 263 23.14 -1.11 10.91
CA GLU A 263 23.00 0.35 10.77
C GLU A 263 23.15 0.85 9.32
N GLU A 264 23.73 0.03 8.44
CA GLU A 264 23.95 0.37 7.04
C GLU A 264 22.62 0.37 6.27
N MET A 265 22.01 1.55 6.22
CA MET A 265 20.80 1.81 5.47
C MET A 265 21.00 1.44 3.99
N ARG A 266 19.99 0.79 3.40
CA ARG A 266 19.96 0.33 1.99
C ARG A 266 20.77 -0.92 1.68
N SER A 267 21.54 -1.46 2.63
CA SER A 267 22.16 -2.78 2.45
C SER A 267 21.10 -3.87 2.21
N GLY A 268 21.49 -4.96 1.54
CA GLY A 268 20.58 -6.09 1.31
C GLY A 268 20.01 -6.66 2.61
N LYS A 269 20.83 -6.76 3.67
CA LYS A 269 20.38 -7.18 5.01
C LYS A 269 19.30 -6.24 5.55
N PHE A 270 19.50 -4.92 5.42
CA PHE A 270 18.55 -3.92 5.90
C PHE A 270 17.21 -3.98 5.16
N VAL A 271 17.23 -4.08 3.83
CA VAL A 271 16.02 -4.18 3.01
C VAL A 271 15.23 -5.46 3.34
N ARG A 272 15.92 -6.59 3.54
CA ARG A 272 15.26 -7.86 3.94
C ARG A 272 14.61 -7.80 5.33
N GLU A 273 15.21 -7.08 6.28
CA GLU A 273 14.59 -6.84 7.60
C GLU A 273 13.34 -5.97 7.49
N LEU A 274 13.35 -4.92 6.65
CA LEU A 274 12.18 -4.08 6.42
C LEU A 274 11.02 -4.86 5.77
N ILE A 275 11.34 -5.77 4.84
CA ILE A 275 10.37 -6.73 4.28
C ILE A 275 9.80 -7.63 5.38
N ARG A 276 10.65 -8.17 6.26
CA ARG A 276 10.20 -9.03 7.37
C ARG A 276 9.30 -8.29 8.35
N PHE A 277 9.65 -7.06 8.70
CA PHE A 277 8.85 -6.19 9.56
C PHE A 277 7.41 -6.02 9.02
N PHE A 278 7.27 -5.69 7.73
CA PHE A 278 5.94 -5.53 7.13
C PHE A 278 5.21 -6.89 7.01
N LYS A 279 5.92 -7.98 6.71
CA LYS A 279 5.31 -9.33 6.67
C LYS A 279 4.75 -9.76 8.02
N SER A 280 5.44 -9.43 9.12
CA SER A 280 5.02 -9.82 10.48
C SER A 280 3.95 -8.92 11.07
N CYS A 281 3.41 -7.95 10.31
CA CYS A 281 2.32 -7.05 10.69
C CYS A 281 2.42 -6.56 12.14
N SER A 282 3.31 -5.62 12.41
CA SER A 282 3.49 -5.10 13.77
C SER A 282 3.06 -3.65 13.92
N THR A 283 2.37 -3.38 15.02
CA THR A 283 2.02 -2.05 15.51
C THR A 283 3.09 -1.47 16.44
N SER A 284 3.94 -2.35 16.98
CA SER A 284 5.09 -2.03 17.84
C SER A 284 6.34 -2.82 17.43
N ILE A 285 7.50 -2.17 17.53
CA ILE A 285 8.80 -2.74 17.21
C ILE A 285 9.64 -2.79 18.48
N ALA A 286 10.17 -3.97 18.80
CA ALA A 286 11.27 -4.16 19.74
C ALA A 286 12.59 -3.85 19.04
N ALA A 287 13.14 -2.68 19.29
CA ALA A 287 14.43 -2.27 18.75
C ALA A 287 15.05 -1.22 19.67
N GLU A 288 16.36 -1.28 19.86
CA GLU A 288 17.12 -0.11 20.31
C GLU A 288 16.73 1.08 19.43
N GLU A 289 16.59 2.28 20.02
CA GLU A 289 16.16 3.48 19.29
C GLU A 289 17.23 3.91 18.26
N LYS A 290 17.24 3.19 17.12
CA LYS A 290 18.21 3.34 16.06
C LYS A 290 17.64 4.28 15.02
N MET A 291 18.36 5.39 14.81
CA MET A 291 18.07 6.39 13.79
C MET A 291 17.80 5.78 12.40
N ALA A 292 18.46 4.67 12.06
CA ALA A 292 18.29 3.96 10.79
C ALA A 292 16.88 3.35 10.63
N VAL A 293 16.33 2.73 11.69
CA VAL A 293 14.98 2.14 11.69
C VAL A 293 13.94 3.23 11.51
N LYS A 294 14.06 4.31 12.28
CA LYS A 294 13.19 5.48 12.18
C LYS A 294 13.15 6.05 10.77
N LYS A 295 14.32 6.38 10.20
CA LYS A 295 14.42 6.94 8.84
C LYS A 295 13.85 5.99 7.77
N ALA A 296 13.98 4.69 7.95
CA ALA A 296 13.41 3.72 7.02
C ALA A 296 11.89 3.69 7.06
N LEU A 297 11.28 3.63 8.23
CA LEU A 297 9.82 3.65 8.36
C LEU A 297 9.23 4.98 7.86
N GLU A 298 9.88 6.10 8.16
CA GLU A 298 9.51 7.42 7.63
C GLU A 298 9.53 7.46 6.10
N LYS A 299 10.47 6.74 5.46
CA LYS A 299 10.54 6.63 3.99
C LYS A 299 9.30 5.97 3.38
N PHE A 300 8.69 5.05 4.11
CA PHE A 300 7.44 4.37 3.74
C PHE A 300 6.20 5.09 4.27
N GLY A 301 6.37 6.34 4.73
CA GLY A 301 5.27 7.21 5.11
C GLY A 301 4.83 7.06 6.56
N TYR A 302 5.58 6.38 7.43
CA TYR A 302 5.22 6.26 8.84
C TYR A 302 5.70 7.45 9.67
N VAL A 303 5.10 7.62 10.84
CA VAL A 303 5.63 8.39 11.97
C VAL A 303 6.08 7.38 13.01
N VAL A 304 7.27 7.60 13.55
CA VAL A 304 7.83 6.71 14.56
C VAL A 304 7.83 7.43 15.90
N THR A 305 7.26 6.79 16.92
CA THR A 305 7.22 7.30 18.29
C THR A 305 7.98 6.35 19.22
N ALA A 306 8.52 6.89 20.31
CA ALA A 306 8.89 6.09 21.47
C ALA A 306 7.64 5.57 22.21
#